data_AF-A0A0W1DTX3-F1
#
_entry.id   AF-A0A0W1DTX3-F1
#
_cell.length_a   1.000
_cell.length_b   1.000
_cell.length_c   1.000
_cell.angle_alpha   90.00
_cell.angle_beta   90.00
_cell.angle_gamma   90.00
#
_symmetry.space_group_name_H-M   'P 1'
#
loop_
_entity.id
_entity.type
_entity.pdbx_description
1 polymer ?
#
loop_
_entity_poly.entity_id
_entity_poly.type
_entity_poly.pdbx_seq_one_letter_code
_entity_poly.pdbx_strand_id
1 'polypeptide(L)'
;MIEAAFAGGDDADVEAVIRLSRTTNPRSLSEIDALLAYYRSANPPALPPDPVAEMLAAAIASGKDADVEAVGALAKATDPEQAAEIDARLAAYRAERQRLKAEAAEAARIKLAKAKIWENWKGEGQIGATLSTGNARSKGLSAGLAAARNGLDWNYKVRAQADYQRTNGRTSVERFVAEGEPQYKVSDRGFAYGLVRWEQDRILGYDARWNLSGGLGYKVVDAKNVSLSLKGGPSWRATDFISGREESELTALAGLDFGWQLSPTLRLTQVASTIVGERNTSTSSLTALSAKLTGALSARIAYSAEIDTNPPAGIEKVDTLTRFTLVYGF
;
A
#
# COMPACT_ATOMS: atom_id res chain seq x y z
N MET A 1 -26.29 51.17 42.19
CA MET A 1 -26.44 50.35 40.97
C MET A 1 -25.10 49.79 40.53
N ILE A 2 -24.08 50.62 40.26
CA ILE A 2 -22.73 50.16 39.88
C ILE A 2 -22.13 49.20 40.94
N GLU A 3 -22.14 49.58 42.23
CA GLU A 3 -21.63 48.71 43.30
C GLU A 3 -22.41 47.39 43.45
N ALA A 4 -23.72 47.40 43.18
CA ALA A 4 -24.55 46.19 43.22
C ALA A 4 -24.24 45.26 42.03
N ALA A 5 -23.96 45.81 40.85
CA ALA A 5 -23.48 45.04 39.70
C ALA A 5 -22.09 44.47 39.95
N PHE A 6 -21.18 45.26 40.53
CA PHE A 6 -19.84 44.78 40.93
C PHE A 6 -19.91 43.64 41.97
N ALA A 7 -20.82 43.72 42.94
CA ALA A 7 -21.05 42.65 43.91
C ALA A 7 -21.66 41.38 43.29
N GLY A 8 -22.38 41.51 42.17
CA GLY A 8 -22.96 40.41 41.42
C GLY A 8 -21.93 39.59 40.63
N GLY A 9 -20.80 40.19 40.24
CA GLY A 9 -19.68 39.47 39.62
C GLY A 9 -19.89 39.06 38.15
N ASP A 10 -21.03 39.38 37.54
CA ASP A 10 -21.30 39.11 36.12
C ASP A 10 -20.85 40.29 35.26
N ASP A 11 -19.82 40.05 34.43
CA ASP A 11 -19.23 41.05 33.53
C ASP A 11 -20.26 41.67 32.57
N ALA A 12 -21.30 40.92 32.16
CA ALA A 12 -22.33 41.42 31.27
C ALA A 12 -23.27 42.44 31.96
N ASP A 13 -23.62 42.17 33.21
CA ASP A 13 -24.45 43.06 34.04
C ASP A 13 -23.68 44.32 34.43
N VAL A 14 -22.38 44.16 34.76
CA VAL A 14 -21.49 45.29 35.03
C VAL A 14 -21.39 46.22 33.82
N GLU A 15 -21.19 45.68 32.61
CA GLU A 15 -21.07 46.49 31.40
C GLU A 15 -22.39 47.19 31.01
N ALA A 16 -23.53 46.52 31.22
CA ALA A 16 -24.85 47.10 31.00
C ALA A 16 -25.14 48.27 31.95
N VAL A 17 -24.82 48.10 33.24
CA VAL A 17 -25.01 49.14 34.27
C VAL A 17 -24.07 50.32 34.04
N ILE A 18 -22.82 50.09 33.63
CA ILE A 18 -21.87 51.15 33.28
C ILE A 18 -22.36 51.94 32.06
N ARG A 19 -22.83 51.26 31.01
CA ARG A 19 -23.36 51.91 29.81
C ARG A 19 -24.56 52.81 30.12
N LEU A 20 -25.50 52.31 30.93
CA LEU A 20 -26.63 53.10 31.41
C LEU A 20 -26.16 54.28 32.27
N SER A 21 -25.18 54.07 33.14
CA SER A 21 -24.65 55.10 34.04
C SER A 21 -23.95 56.23 33.28
N ARG A 22 -23.16 55.90 32.24
CA ARG A 22 -22.53 56.91 31.36
C ARG A 22 -23.57 57.73 30.60
N THR A 23 -24.66 57.10 30.17
CA THR A 23 -25.74 57.75 29.41
C THR A 23 -26.60 58.66 30.29
N THR A 24 -26.87 58.25 31.53
CA THR A 24 -27.74 58.97 32.47
C THR A 24 -27.00 60.03 33.28
N ASN A 25 -25.69 59.90 33.47
CA ASN A 25 -24.87 60.81 34.28
C ASN A 25 -23.61 61.29 33.54
N PRO A 26 -23.75 62.10 32.48
CA PRO A 26 -22.63 62.56 31.64
C PRO A 26 -21.63 63.48 32.35
N ARG A 27 -21.98 64.04 33.51
CA ARG A 27 -21.07 64.84 34.34
C ARG A 27 -20.12 64.03 35.21
N SER A 28 -20.34 62.72 35.33
CA SER A 28 -19.60 61.82 36.25
C SER A 28 -18.82 60.73 35.50
N LEU A 29 -18.52 60.93 34.21
CA LEU A 29 -17.83 59.93 33.38
C LEU A 29 -16.49 59.49 33.97
N SER A 30 -15.69 60.44 34.49
CA SER A 30 -14.39 60.15 35.09
C SER A 30 -14.48 59.25 36.34
N GLU A 31 -15.51 59.43 37.17
CA GLU A 31 -15.73 58.61 38.35
C GLU A 31 -16.24 57.22 37.99
N ILE A 32 -17.15 57.13 37.01
CA ILE A 32 -17.66 55.86 36.48
C ILE A 32 -16.51 55.03 35.88
N ASP A 33 -15.62 55.67 35.13
CA ASP A 33 -14.47 55.02 34.52
C ASP A 33 -13.42 54.59 35.55
N ALA A 34 -13.19 55.40 36.59
CA ALA A 34 -12.30 55.03 37.70
C ALA A 34 -12.84 53.83 38.50
N LEU A 35 -14.15 53.79 38.74
CA LEU A 35 -14.81 52.66 39.41
C LEU A 35 -14.73 51.37 38.58
N LEU A 36 -14.94 51.45 37.26
CA LEU A 36 -14.77 50.32 36.35
C LEU A 36 -13.32 49.84 36.30
N ALA A 37 -12.35 50.75 36.28
CA ALA A 37 -10.92 50.42 36.27
C ALA A 37 -10.51 49.71 37.57
N TYR A 38 -10.99 50.21 38.72
CA TYR A 38 -10.76 49.57 40.01
C TYR A 38 -11.36 48.16 40.05
N TYR A 39 -12.61 48.00 39.61
CA TYR A 39 -13.27 46.69 39.54
C TYR A 39 -12.53 45.68 38.66
N ARG A 40 -12.13 46.09 37.44
CA ARG A 40 -11.38 45.24 36.50
C ARG A 40 -9.97 44.88 36.97
N SER A 41 -9.36 45.69 37.82
CA SER A 41 -8.06 45.37 38.42
C SER A 41 -8.13 44.25 39.45
N ALA A 42 -9.28 44.13 40.15
CA ALA A 42 -9.53 43.08 41.13
C ALA A 42 -10.20 41.84 40.52
N ASN A 43 -10.95 42.03 39.43
CA ASN A 43 -11.65 40.98 38.69
C ASN A 43 -11.30 41.12 37.20
N PRO A 44 -10.16 40.57 36.75
CA PRO A 44 -9.84 40.54 35.34
C PRO A 44 -10.93 39.74 34.61
N PRO A 45 -11.46 40.25 33.48
CA PRO A 45 -12.50 39.54 32.74
C PRO A 45 -12.00 38.16 32.35
N ALA A 46 -12.89 37.16 32.41
CA ALA A 46 -12.56 35.84 31.92
C ALA A 46 -12.13 35.95 30.45
N LEU A 47 -10.97 35.36 30.10
CA LEU A 47 -10.54 35.26 28.71
C LEU A 47 -11.71 34.64 27.92
N PRO A 48 -12.19 35.30 26.86
CA PRO A 48 -13.26 34.74 26.06
C PRO A 48 -12.85 33.35 25.57
N PRO A 49 -13.78 32.38 25.49
CA PRO A 49 -13.48 31.09 24.92
C PRO A 49 -12.88 31.31 23.53
N ASP A 50 -11.74 30.68 23.25
CA ASP A 50 -11.12 30.66 21.92
C ASP A 50 -11.57 29.38 21.21
N PRO A 51 -12.71 29.42 20.48
CA PRO A 51 -13.22 28.25 19.77
C PRO A 51 -12.24 27.76 18.70
N VAL A 52 -11.34 28.60 18.19
CA VAL A 52 -10.33 28.20 17.20
C VAL A 52 -9.27 27.32 17.86
N ALA A 53 -8.79 27.71 19.04
CA ALA A 53 -7.87 26.90 19.83
C ALA A 53 -8.48 25.57 20.28
N GLU A 54 -9.76 25.56 20.69
CA GLU A 54 -10.47 24.34 21.08
C GLU A 54 -10.69 23.40 19.89
N MET A 55 -11.08 23.93 18.73
CA MET A 55 -11.20 23.16 17.50
C MET A 55 -9.87 22.52 17.09
N LEU A 56 -8.76 23.27 17.18
CA LEU A 56 -7.43 22.74 16.88
C LEU A 56 -7.02 21.65 17.88
N ALA A 57 -7.32 21.82 19.17
CA ALA A 57 -7.06 20.81 20.19
C ALA A 57 -7.88 19.53 19.93
N ALA A 58 -9.16 19.65 19.58
CA ALA A 58 -10.01 18.52 19.20
C ALA A 58 -9.50 17.81 17.93
N ALA A 59 -9.03 18.57 16.94
CA ALA A 59 -8.40 18.01 15.74
C ALA A 59 -7.12 17.23 16.09
N ILE A 60 -6.26 17.78 16.96
CA ILE A 60 -5.06 17.09 17.44
C ILE A 60 -5.43 15.79 18.16
N ALA A 61 -6.45 15.82 19.02
CA ALA A 61 -6.96 14.66 19.74
C ALA A 61 -7.50 13.56 18.79
N SER A 62 -7.99 13.93 17.60
CA SER A 62 -8.43 12.96 16.58
C SER A 62 -7.28 12.11 16.01
N GLY A 63 -6.04 12.60 16.08
CA GLY A 63 -4.84 11.90 15.59
C GLY A 63 -4.75 11.77 14.07
N LYS A 64 -5.64 12.40 13.30
CA LYS A 64 -5.63 12.38 11.83
C LYS A 64 -4.85 13.56 11.28
N ASP A 65 -3.66 13.28 10.74
CA ASP A 65 -2.75 14.28 10.19
C ASP A 65 -3.49 15.26 9.23
N ALA A 66 -4.38 14.79 8.35
CA ALA A 66 -5.12 15.64 7.42
C ALA A 66 -6.12 16.61 8.08
N ASP A 67 -6.81 16.15 9.13
CA ASP A 67 -7.81 16.95 9.84
C ASP A 67 -7.12 18.05 10.66
N VAL A 68 -5.97 17.74 11.27
CA VAL A 68 -5.13 18.68 12.02
C VAL A 68 -4.59 19.79 11.11
N GLU A 69 -4.09 19.43 9.93
CA GLU A 69 -3.57 20.40 8.97
C GLU A 69 -4.68 21.28 8.39
N ALA A 70 -5.86 20.72 8.08
CA ALA A 70 -7.00 21.47 7.57
C ALA A 70 -7.55 22.46 8.61
N VAL A 71 -7.72 22.02 9.85
CA VAL A 71 -8.19 22.89 10.96
C VAL A 71 -7.13 23.93 11.29
N GLY A 72 -5.84 23.58 11.29
CA GLY A 72 -4.75 24.54 11.48
C GLY A 72 -4.69 25.62 10.38
N ALA A 73 -4.91 25.25 9.11
CA ALA A 73 -4.96 26.22 8.02
C ALA A 73 -6.18 27.15 8.15
N LEU A 74 -7.35 26.60 8.50
CA LEU A 74 -8.57 27.38 8.75
C LEU A 74 -8.41 28.32 9.95
N ALA A 75 -7.79 27.85 11.02
CA ALA A 75 -7.48 28.62 12.21
C ALA A 75 -6.63 29.86 11.89
N LYS A 76 -5.55 29.69 11.12
CA LYS A 76 -4.69 30.81 10.69
C LYS A 76 -5.39 31.80 9.76
N ALA A 77 -6.32 31.34 8.94
CA ALA A 77 -7.11 32.21 8.07
C ALA A 77 -8.17 33.01 8.84
N THR A 78 -8.64 32.47 9.96
CA THR A 78 -9.69 33.07 10.80
C THR A 78 -9.11 34.02 11.84
N ASP A 79 -7.92 33.71 12.35
CA ASP A 79 -7.19 34.53 13.32
C ASP A 79 -5.70 34.67 12.93
N PRO A 80 -5.36 35.67 12.08
CA PRO A 80 -3.99 35.92 11.66
C PRO A 80 -3.07 36.38 12.80
N GLU A 81 -3.61 36.98 13.86
CA GLU A 81 -2.82 37.46 15.00
C GLU A 81 -2.24 36.30 15.82
N GLN A 82 -2.98 35.19 15.90
CA GLN A 82 -2.54 33.96 16.58
C GLN A 82 -1.82 32.96 15.67
N ALA A 83 -1.51 33.32 14.42
CA ALA A 83 -0.91 32.42 13.45
C ALA A 83 0.41 31.79 13.94
N ALA A 84 1.24 32.54 14.65
CA ALA A 84 2.49 32.05 15.21
C ALA A 84 2.30 30.98 16.29
N GLU A 85 1.29 31.14 17.15
CA GLU A 85 0.97 30.16 18.19
C GLU A 85 0.37 28.88 17.57
N ILE A 86 -0.52 29.03 16.58
CA ILE A 86 -1.09 27.91 15.83
C ILE A 86 0.03 27.11 15.14
N ASP A 87 0.99 27.78 14.49
CA ASP A 87 2.13 27.12 13.85
C ASP A 87 3.03 26.40 14.86
N ALA A 88 3.25 26.97 16.06
CA ALA A 88 3.99 26.30 17.12
C ALA A 88 3.28 25.01 17.59
N ARG A 89 1.95 25.04 17.73
CA ARG A 89 1.15 23.86 18.10
C ARG A 89 1.18 22.79 17.00
N LEU A 90 1.06 23.17 15.73
CA LEU A 90 1.19 22.24 14.60
C LEU A 90 2.60 21.63 14.52
N ALA A 91 3.65 22.42 14.77
CA ALA A 91 5.02 21.93 14.80
C ALA A 91 5.24 20.92 15.94
N ALA A 92 4.73 21.20 17.15
CA ALA A 92 4.77 20.28 18.28
C ALA A 92 4.03 18.97 17.97
N TYR A 93 2.83 19.06 17.37
CA TYR A 93 2.09 17.89 16.92
C TYR A 93 2.89 17.06 15.91
N ARG A 94 3.43 17.69 14.86
CA ARG A 94 4.25 17.00 13.85
C ARG A 94 5.48 16.34 14.48
N ALA A 95 6.17 17.00 15.41
CA ALA A 95 7.33 16.45 16.11
C ALA A 95 6.95 15.21 16.93
N GLU A 96 5.85 15.27 17.68
CA GLU A 96 5.34 14.12 18.44
C GLU A 96 4.95 12.97 17.52
N ARG A 97 4.29 13.25 16.40
CA ARG A 97 3.96 12.23 15.39
C ARG A 97 5.20 11.58 14.79
N GLN A 98 6.26 12.35 14.55
CA GLN A 98 7.53 11.80 14.07
C GLN A 98 8.18 10.91 15.13
N ARG A 99 8.17 11.31 16.41
CA ARG A 99 8.67 10.49 17.52
C ARG A 99 7.91 9.17 17.63
N LEU A 100 6.57 9.21 17.65
CA LEU A 100 5.73 8.01 17.69
C LEU A 100 5.93 7.10 16.47
N LYS A 101 6.09 7.67 15.26
CA LYS A 101 6.42 6.91 14.05
C LYS A 101 7.79 6.24 14.18
N ALA A 102 8.78 6.93 14.73
CA ALA A 102 10.12 6.37 14.96
C ALA A 102 10.11 5.25 16.02
N GLU A 103 9.41 5.45 17.14
CA GLU A 103 9.24 4.43 18.18
C GLU A 103 8.50 3.19 17.66
N ALA A 104 7.42 3.39 16.90
CA ALA A 104 6.69 2.29 16.27
C ALA A 104 7.53 1.56 15.22
N ALA A 105 8.36 2.29 14.45
CA ALA A 105 9.30 1.70 13.52
C ALA A 105 10.36 0.87 14.27
N GLU A 106 10.90 1.36 15.38
CA GLU A 106 11.89 0.64 16.19
C GLU A 106 11.28 -0.60 16.86
N ALA A 107 10.08 -0.49 17.41
CA ALA A 107 9.34 -1.64 17.95
C ALA A 107 9.06 -2.70 16.86
N ALA A 108 8.69 -2.27 15.65
CA ALA A 108 8.51 -3.16 14.51
C ALA A 108 9.83 -3.81 14.08
N ARG A 109 10.95 -3.07 14.10
CA ARG A 109 12.30 -3.61 13.83
C ARG A 109 12.69 -4.68 14.83
N ILE A 110 12.52 -4.42 16.13
CA ILE A 110 12.80 -5.41 17.19
C ILE A 110 11.95 -6.66 17.02
N LYS A 111 10.67 -6.51 16.68
CA LYS A 111 9.77 -7.64 16.40
C LYS A 111 10.24 -8.46 15.18
N LEU A 112 10.61 -7.80 14.09
CA LEU A 112 11.13 -8.47 12.88
C LEU A 112 12.48 -9.13 13.11
N ALA A 113 13.36 -8.54 13.92
CA ALA A 113 14.67 -9.09 14.26
C ALA A 113 14.56 -10.37 15.11
N LYS A 114 13.55 -10.47 15.97
CA LYS A 114 13.27 -11.68 16.77
C LYS A 114 12.52 -12.76 16.00
N ALA A 115 11.93 -12.42 14.85
CA ALA A 115 11.08 -13.34 14.10
C ALA A 115 11.90 -14.42 13.38
N LYS A 116 11.50 -15.68 13.56
CA LYS A 116 12.14 -16.82 12.91
C LYS A 116 11.82 -16.86 11.41
N ILE A 117 12.55 -17.66 10.64
CA ILE A 117 12.40 -17.71 9.17
C ILE A 117 11.02 -18.25 8.71
N TRP A 118 10.36 -19.05 9.55
CA TRP A 118 9.00 -19.58 9.32
C TRP A 118 7.88 -18.63 9.79
N GLU A 119 8.20 -17.50 10.40
CA GLU A 119 7.21 -16.51 10.86
C GLU A 119 7.06 -15.35 9.84
N ASN A 120 5.94 -14.62 9.91
CA ASN A 120 5.60 -13.47 9.05
C ASN A 120 5.38 -13.78 7.56
N TRP A 121 5.06 -15.03 7.23
CA TRP A 121 4.55 -15.35 5.91
C TRP A 121 3.10 -14.89 5.78
N LYS A 122 2.81 -14.23 4.67
CA LYS A 122 1.46 -13.97 4.20
C LYS A 122 1.33 -14.63 2.85
N GLY A 123 0.24 -15.32 2.61
CA GLY A 123 0.08 -16.09 1.40
C GLY A 123 -1.34 -16.11 0.88
N GLU A 124 -1.45 -16.71 -0.29
CA GLU A 124 -2.71 -17.05 -0.90
C GLU A 124 -2.58 -18.39 -1.63
N GLY A 125 -3.61 -19.22 -1.48
CA GLY A 125 -3.83 -20.40 -2.30
C GLY A 125 -4.96 -20.12 -3.29
N GLN A 126 -4.83 -20.61 -4.52
CA GLN A 126 -5.88 -20.51 -5.53
C GLN A 126 -6.20 -21.87 -6.14
N ILE A 127 -7.48 -22.08 -6.45
CA ILE A 127 -7.96 -23.25 -7.18
C ILE A 127 -8.97 -22.82 -8.24
N GLY A 128 -8.90 -23.41 -9.42
CA GLY A 128 -9.82 -23.19 -10.52
C GLY A 128 -10.08 -24.49 -11.25
N ALA A 129 -11.28 -24.63 -11.81
CA ALA A 129 -11.65 -25.80 -12.59
C ALA A 129 -12.41 -25.36 -13.85
N THR A 130 -12.19 -26.08 -14.95
CA THR A 130 -12.90 -25.88 -16.22
C THR A 130 -13.57 -27.19 -16.62
N LEU A 131 -14.82 -27.10 -17.07
CA LEU A 131 -15.58 -28.22 -17.60
C LEU A 131 -16.37 -27.74 -18.81
N SER A 132 -16.14 -28.37 -19.96
CA SER A 132 -16.90 -28.15 -21.20
C SER A 132 -17.42 -29.47 -21.75
N THR A 133 -18.65 -29.44 -22.25
CA THR A 133 -19.35 -30.58 -22.84
C THR A 133 -20.01 -30.16 -24.16
N GLY A 134 -20.36 -31.15 -24.99
CA GLY A 134 -20.92 -30.92 -26.34
C GLY A 134 -19.91 -31.29 -27.43
N ASN A 135 -19.76 -30.43 -28.44
CA ASN A 135 -18.90 -30.68 -29.61
C ASN A 135 -17.41 -30.79 -29.26
N ALA A 136 -16.98 -30.11 -28.20
CA ALA A 136 -15.67 -30.28 -27.59
C ALA A 136 -15.86 -30.61 -26.11
N ARG A 137 -15.15 -31.63 -25.63
CA ARG A 137 -15.16 -32.02 -24.22
C ARG A 137 -13.84 -31.62 -23.59
N SER A 138 -13.85 -30.63 -22.71
CA SER A 138 -12.66 -30.24 -21.95
C SER A 138 -12.86 -30.38 -20.44
N LYS A 139 -11.78 -30.77 -19.75
CA LYS A 139 -11.70 -30.82 -18.29
C LYS A 139 -10.35 -30.25 -17.89
N GLY A 140 -10.34 -29.25 -17.02
CA GLY A 140 -9.12 -28.64 -16.55
C GLY A 140 -9.15 -28.32 -15.06
N LEU A 141 -7.97 -28.28 -14.48
CA LEU A 141 -7.71 -27.94 -13.08
C LEU A 141 -6.50 -27.00 -13.05
N SER A 142 -6.65 -25.93 -12.30
CA SER A 142 -5.58 -24.97 -12.00
C SER A 142 -5.44 -24.87 -10.49
N ALA A 143 -4.21 -24.96 -10.00
CA ALA A 143 -3.89 -24.73 -8.60
C ALA A 143 -2.68 -23.80 -8.51
N GLY A 144 -2.68 -22.91 -7.53
CA GLY A 144 -1.57 -21.99 -7.32
C GLY A 144 -1.37 -21.64 -5.87
N LEU A 145 -0.14 -21.30 -5.53
CA LEU A 145 0.29 -20.84 -4.23
C LEU A 145 1.18 -19.62 -4.45
N ALA A 146 0.92 -18.53 -3.73
CA ALA A 146 1.84 -17.42 -3.62
C ALA A 146 2.04 -17.10 -2.15
N ALA A 147 3.29 -16.94 -1.72
CA ALA A 147 3.62 -16.59 -0.35
C ALA A 147 4.72 -15.54 -0.34
N ALA A 148 4.62 -14.57 0.55
CA ALA A 148 5.62 -13.55 0.75
C ALA A 148 5.93 -13.38 2.23
N ARG A 149 7.21 -13.22 2.54
CA ARG A 149 7.71 -12.88 3.87
C ARG A 149 8.43 -11.55 3.82
N ASN A 150 8.01 -10.62 4.66
CA ASN A 150 8.71 -9.35 4.85
C ASN A 150 9.55 -9.43 6.13
N GLY A 151 10.87 -9.37 5.98
CA GLY A 151 11.82 -9.28 7.09
C GLY A 151 12.38 -7.88 7.28
N LEU A 152 13.39 -7.77 8.14
CA LEU A 152 14.13 -6.53 8.37
C LEU A 152 14.87 -6.12 7.09
N ASP A 153 15.87 -6.92 6.70
CA ASP A 153 16.68 -6.66 5.50
C ASP A 153 16.27 -7.53 4.31
N TRP A 154 15.74 -8.72 4.59
CA TRP A 154 15.37 -9.70 3.56
C TRP A 154 13.87 -9.84 3.41
N ASN A 155 13.39 -9.74 2.18
CA ASN A 155 12.07 -10.19 1.78
C ASN A 155 12.20 -11.47 0.95
N TYR A 156 11.19 -12.33 1.02
CA TYR A 156 11.13 -13.54 0.21
C TYR A 156 9.79 -13.59 -0.50
N LYS A 157 9.79 -13.89 -1.81
CA LYS A 157 8.60 -14.25 -2.56
C LYS A 157 8.74 -15.70 -3.04
N VAL A 158 7.68 -16.47 -2.89
CA VAL A 158 7.60 -17.85 -3.39
C VAL A 158 6.30 -17.98 -4.17
N ARG A 159 6.36 -18.58 -5.36
CA ARG A 159 5.17 -18.89 -6.16
C ARG A 159 5.27 -20.31 -6.70
N ALA A 160 4.13 -20.99 -6.74
CA ALA A 160 3.96 -22.26 -7.41
C ALA A 160 2.64 -22.24 -8.17
N GLN A 161 2.61 -22.80 -9.37
CA GLN A 161 1.43 -22.86 -10.22
C GLN A 161 1.43 -24.21 -10.95
N ALA A 162 0.28 -24.87 -10.98
CA ALA A 162 0.04 -26.11 -11.69
C ALA A 162 -1.23 -25.94 -12.54
N ASP A 163 -1.13 -26.18 -13.84
CA ASP A 163 -2.23 -26.14 -14.78
C ASP A 163 -2.26 -27.43 -15.58
N TYR A 164 -3.40 -28.11 -15.54
CA TYR A 164 -3.62 -29.34 -16.27
C TYR A 164 -4.97 -29.30 -16.96
N GLN A 165 -5.00 -29.56 -18.27
CA GLN A 165 -6.23 -29.62 -19.04
C GLN A 165 -6.18 -30.73 -20.07
N ARG A 166 -7.29 -31.44 -20.22
CA ARG A 166 -7.53 -32.37 -21.32
C ARG A 166 -8.69 -31.90 -22.17
N THR A 167 -8.50 -31.92 -23.48
CA THR A 167 -9.52 -31.63 -24.49
C THR A 167 -9.66 -32.83 -25.41
N ASN A 168 -10.88 -33.33 -25.58
CA ASN A 168 -11.21 -34.48 -26.43
C ASN A 168 -10.32 -35.73 -26.17
N GLY A 169 -10.02 -35.98 -24.90
CA GLY A 169 -9.21 -37.12 -24.47
C GLY A 169 -7.69 -36.94 -24.60
N ARG A 170 -7.20 -35.82 -25.15
CA ARG A 170 -5.77 -35.50 -25.22
C ARG A 170 -5.41 -34.39 -24.24
N THR A 171 -4.21 -34.44 -23.69
CA THR A 171 -3.67 -33.35 -22.85
C THR A 171 -3.46 -32.12 -23.73
N SER A 172 -4.07 -31.00 -23.35
CA SER A 172 -4.01 -29.73 -24.05
C SER A 172 -3.28 -28.64 -23.26
N VAL A 173 -3.17 -28.80 -21.94
CA VAL A 173 -2.31 -27.98 -21.06
C VAL A 173 -1.69 -28.91 -20.03
N GLU A 174 -0.37 -28.85 -19.85
CA GLU A 174 0.35 -29.56 -18.80
C GLU A 174 1.56 -28.73 -18.40
N ARG A 175 1.36 -27.87 -17.42
CA ARG A 175 2.31 -26.84 -17.05
C ARG A 175 2.47 -26.74 -15.54
N PHE A 176 3.72 -26.73 -15.09
CA PHE A 176 4.10 -26.57 -13.70
C PHE A 176 5.19 -25.49 -13.60
N VAL A 177 5.01 -24.54 -12.68
CA VAL A 177 5.97 -23.47 -12.43
C VAL A 177 6.22 -23.39 -10.94
N ALA A 178 7.49 -23.27 -10.55
CA ALA A 178 7.90 -22.94 -9.20
C ALA A 178 8.93 -21.80 -9.24
N GLU A 179 8.77 -20.82 -8.38
CA GLU A 179 9.62 -19.64 -8.33
C GLU A 179 9.95 -19.28 -6.88
N GLY A 180 11.22 -18.99 -6.62
CA GLY A 180 11.71 -18.38 -5.38
C GLY A 180 12.50 -17.11 -5.70
N GLU A 181 12.18 -16.01 -5.01
CA GLU A 181 12.82 -14.71 -5.20
C GLU A 181 13.16 -14.08 -3.83
N PRO A 182 14.36 -14.34 -3.28
CA PRO A 182 14.90 -13.56 -2.18
C PRO A 182 15.28 -12.15 -2.64
N GLN A 183 14.97 -11.15 -1.81
CA GLN A 183 15.25 -9.74 -2.04
C GLN A 183 15.91 -9.13 -0.82
N TYR A 184 17.06 -8.51 -1.00
CA TYR A 184 17.77 -7.75 0.02
C TYR A 184 17.49 -6.26 -0.16
N LYS A 185 17.02 -5.59 0.90
CA LYS A 185 16.75 -4.15 0.88
C LYS A 185 18.08 -3.39 0.92
N VAL A 186 18.35 -2.61 -0.12
CA VAL A 186 19.55 -1.77 -0.23
C VAL A 186 19.25 -0.34 0.21
N SER A 187 18.01 0.13 -0.02
CA SER A 187 17.49 1.41 0.47
C SER A 187 15.97 1.32 0.64
N ASP A 188 15.31 2.43 0.95
CA ASP A 188 13.84 2.49 1.09
C ASP A 188 13.11 2.05 -0.19
N ARG A 189 13.73 2.28 -1.37
CA ARG A 189 13.16 1.95 -2.68
C ARG A 189 13.98 0.96 -3.49
N GLY A 190 15.29 0.86 -3.24
CA GLY A 190 16.20 -0.03 -3.96
C GLY A 190 16.35 -1.38 -3.27
N PHE A 191 16.43 -2.45 -4.06
CA PHE A 191 16.68 -3.79 -3.58
C PHE A 191 17.59 -4.56 -4.53
N ALA A 192 18.36 -5.50 -3.99
CA ALA A 192 19.01 -6.55 -4.78
C ALA A 192 18.11 -7.79 -4.75
N TYR A 193 18.06 -8.56 -5.84
CA TYR A 193 17.26 -9.77 -5.90
C TYR A 193 18.09 -10.96 -6.42
N GLY A 194 17.73 -12.14 -5.94
CA GLY A 194 18.02 -13.40 -6.60
C GLY A 194 16.71 -14.04 -7.06
N LEU A 195 16.75 -14.83 -8.10
CA LEU A 195 15.60 -15.53 -8.68
C LEU A 195 16.01 -16.94 -9.08
N VAL A 196 15.23 -17.91 -8.64
CA VAL A 196 15.26 -19.28 -9.17
C VAL A 196 13.85 -19.59 -9.65
N ARG A 197 13.72 -19.90 -10.95
CA ARG A 197 12.47 -20.34 -11.54
C ARG A 197 12.68 -21.67 -12.24
N TRP A 198 11.86 -22.64 -11.87
CA TRP A 198 11.72 -23.91 -12.56
C TRP A 198 10.38 -23.94 -13.27
N GLU A 199 10.38 -24.50 -14.46
CA GLU A 199 9.20 -24.66 -15.28
C GLU A 199 9.24 -25.97 -16.04
N GLN A 200 8.11 -26.65 -16.10
CA GLN A 200 7.86 -27.78 -16.98
C GLN A 200 6.62 -27.43 -17.79
N ASP A 201 6.72 -27.49 -19.11
CA ASP A 201 5.58 -27.29 -20.01
C ASP A 201 5.69 -28.25 -21.19
N ARG A 202 4.94 -29.34 -21.09
CA ARG A 202 5.04 -30.41 -22.08
C ARG A 202 4.38 -30.07 -23.42
N ILE A 203 3.48 -29.08 -23.41
CA ILE A 203 2.83 -28.61 -24.63
C ILE A 203 3.80 -27.75 -25.44
N LEU A 204 4.62 -26.93 -24.77
CA LEU A 204 5.68 -26.14 -25.39
C LEU A 204 6.96 -26.94 -25.69
N GLY A 205 6.98 -28.23 -25.36
CA GLY A 205 8.11 -29.13 -25.61
C GLY A 205 9.22 -29.06 -24.55
N TYR A 206 8.96 -28.44 -23.40
CA TYR A 206 9.90 -28.31 -22.29
C TYR A 206 9.65 -29.42 -21.26
N ASP A 207 10.64 -30.27 -21.03
CA ASP A 207 10.59 -31.23 -19.93
C ASP A 207 11.01 -30.54 -18.63
N ALA A 208 12.07 -29.73 -18.68
CA ALA A 208 12.45 -28.81 -17.61
C ALA A 208 13.10 -27.56 -18.17
N ARG A 209 12.82 -26.40 -17.56
CA ARG A 209 13.50 -25.14 -17.83
C ARG A 209 13.82 -24.46 -16.52
N TRP A 210 15.10 -24.20 -16.31
CA TRP A 210 15.62 -23.45 -15.18
C TRP A 210 16.03 -22.06 -15.62
N ASN A 211 15.63 -21.05 -14.84
CA ASN A 211 16.12 -19.69 -14.96
C ASN A 211 16.68 -19.26 -13.60
N LEU A 212 17.96 -18.91 -13.58
CA LEU A 212 18.64 -18.37 -12.41
C LEU A 212 19.07 -16.94 -12.73
N SER A 213 18.54 -15.97 -12.00
CA SER A 213 18.84 -14.55 -12.24
C SER A 213 19.24 -13.86 -10.96
N GLY A 214 20.10 -12.86 -11.08
CA GLY A 214 20.50 -12.00 -9.97
C GLY A 214 20.69 -10.57 -10.45
N GLY A 215 20.29 -9.59 -9.65
CA GLY A 215 20.43 -8.21 -10.07
C GLY A 215 19.85 -7.20 -9.09
N LEU A 216 19.47 -6.05 -9.62
CA LEU A 216 18.95 -4.93 -8.87
C LEU A 216 17.52 -4.62 -9.30
N GLY A 217 16.75 -4.08 -8.37
CA GLY A 217 15.41 -3.59 -8.60
C GLY A 217 15.14 -2.31 -7.84
N TYR A 218 14.11 -1.61 -8.29
CA TYR A 218 13.73 -0.31 -7.78
C TYR A 218 12.21 -0.17 -7.76
N LYS A 219 11.69 0.27 -6.63
CA LYS A 219 10.28 0.66 -6.48
C LYS A 219 10.08 2.06 -7.05
N VAL A 220 9.58 2.12 -8.27
CA VAL A 220 9.27 3.37 -8.98
C VAL A 220 8.10 4.08 -8.32
N VAL A 221 7.07 3.32 -7.92
CA VAL A 221 5.91 3.82 -7.18
C VAL A 221 5.75 2.96 -5.93
N ASP A 222 5.66 3.61 -4.77
CA ASP A 222 5.35 2.97 -3.48
C ASP A 222 4.36 3.88 -2.73
N ALA A 223 3.08 3.73 -3.06
CA ALA A 223 1.98 4.47 -2.47
C ALA A 223 1.01 3.52 -1.76
N LYS A 224 0.10 4.07 -0.95
CA LYS A 224 -0.83 3.29 -0.12
C LYS A 224 -1.69 2.30 -0.92
N ASN A 225 -2.07 2.66 -2.15
CA ASN A 225 -2.95 1.86 -3.02
C ASN A 225 -2.31 1.45 -4.36
N VAL A 226 -1.11 1.94 -4.68
CA VAL A 226 -0.45 1.65 -5.96
C VAL A 226 1.02 1.35 -5.70
N SER A 227 1.52 0.28 -6.31
CA SER A 227 2.94 -0.04 -6.33
C SER A 227 3.39 -0.42 -7.73
N LEU A 228 4.60 0.00 -8.08
CA LEU A 228 5.29 -0.37 -9.31
C LEU A 228 6.77 -0.61 -8.99
N SER A 229 7.26 -1.80 -9.29
CA SER A 229 8.66 -2.16 -9.16
C SER A 229 9.20 -2.65 -10.48
N LEU A 230 10.42 -2.23 -10.80
CA LEU A 230 11.18 -2.72 -11.94
C LEU A 230 12.41 -3.45 -11.42
N LYS A 231 12.83 -4.50 -12.13
CA LYS A 231 14.06 -5.23 -11.82
C LYS A 231 14.79 -5.61 -13.09
N GLY A 232 16.10 -5.71 -13.01
CA GLY A 232 16.94 -6.11 -14.12
C GLY A 232 18.23 -6.76 -13.67
N GLY A 233 18.74 -7.71 -14.45
CA GLY A 233 20.02 -8.35 -14.15
C GLY A 233 20.41 -9.44 -15.14
N PRO A 234 21.67 -9.92 -15.07
CA PRO A 234 22.07 -11.13 -15.77
C PRO A 234 21.28 -12.34 -15.26
N SER A 235 21.03 -13.26 -16.19
CA SER A 235 20.29 -14.49 -15.95
C SER A 235 20.94 -15.63 -16.72
N TRP A 236 20.84 -16.85 -16.22
CA TRP A 236 21.24 -18.07 -16.91
C TRP A 236 20.02 -18.94 -17.10
N ARG A 237 19.85 -19.44 -18.32
CA ARG A 237 18.75 -20.33 -18.69
C ARG A 237 19.30 -21.67 -19.12
N ALA A 238 18.75 -22.75 -18.57
CA ALA A 238 18.93 -24.11 -19.06
C ALA A 238 17.57 -24.70 -19.41
N THR A 239 17.47 -25.33 -20.58
CA THR A 239 16.24 -25.98 -21.07
C THR A 239 16.55 -27.40 -21.53
N ASP A 240 15.85 -28.33 -20.90
CA ASP A 240 15.79 -29.73 -21.29
C ASP A 240 14.49 -29.92 -22.09
N PHE A 241 14.64 -30.21 -23.37
CA PHE A 241 13.51 -30.41 -24.26
C PHE A 241 13.04 -31.87 -24.23
N ILE A 242 11.75 -32.10 -24.47
CA ILE A 242 11.17 -33.46 -24.57
C ILE A 242 11.81 -34.26 -25.71
N SER A 243 12.39 -33.58 -26.70
CA SER A 243 13.16 -34.21 -27.79
C SER A 243 14.49 -34.84 -27.34
N GLY A 244 14.93 -34.62 -26.09
CA GLY A 244 16.22 -35.04 -25.57
C GLY A 244 17.36 -34.05 -25.83
N ARG A 245 17.07 -32.90 -26.46
CA ARG A 245 18.03 -31.80 -26.61
C ARG A 245 18.17 -31.05 -25.29
N GLU A 246 19.39 -30.69 -24.93
CA GLU A 246 19.69 -29.81 -23.80
C GLU A 246 20.34 -28.53 -24.33
N GLU A 247 19.91 -27.38 -23.83
CA GLU A 247 20.48 -26.09 -24.18
C GLU A 247 20.70 -25.26 -22.93
N SER A 248 21.83 -24.55 -22.87
CA SER A 248 22.06 -23.52 -21.86
C SER A 248 22.64 -22.26 -22.48
N GLU A 249 22.27 -21.11 -21.93
CA GLU A 249 22.74 -19.81 -22.40
C GLU A 249 22.75 -18.77 -21.28
N LEU A 250 23.65 -17.79 -21.41
CA LEU A 250 23.60 -16.56 -20.64
C LEU A 250 22.56 -15.63 -21.27
N THR A 251 21.78 -14.99 -20.42
CA THR A 251 20.63 -14.15 -20.78
C THR A 251 20.62 -12.89 -19.92
N ALA A 252 19.77 -11.94 -20.28
CA ALA A 252 19.44 -10.79 -19.44
C ALA A 252 17.95 -10.81 -19.11
N LEU A 253 17.61 -10.56 -17.86
CA LEU A 253 16.23 -10.47 -17.39
C LEU A 253 15.86 -9.02 -17.13
N ALA A 254 14.70 -8.61 -17.61
CA ALA A 254 13.99 -7.41 -17.16
C ALA A 254 12.62 -7.83 -16.63
N GLY A 255 12.20 -7.27 -15.49
CA GLY A 255 10.96 -7.61 -14.83
C GLY A 255 10.20 -6.40 -14.32
N LEU A 256 8.88 -6.53 -14.28
CA LEU A 256 7.93 -5.52 -13.83
C LEU A 256 6.90 -6.17 -12.91
N ASP A 257 6.73 -5.60 -11.73
CA ASP A 257 5.70 -5.96 -10.76
C ASP A 257 4.84 -4.71 -10.50
N PHE A 258 3.57 -4.75 -10.89
CA PHE A 258 2.60 -3.68 -10.67
C PHE A 258 1.41 -4.19 -9.86
N GLY A 259 0.97 -3.39 -8.89
CA GLY A 259 -0.21 -3.67 -8.08
C GLY A 259 -1.01 -2.40 -7.84
N TRP A 260 -2.33 -2.49 -8.01
CA TRP A 260 -3.25 -1.39 -7.77
C TRP A 260 -4.49 -1.86 -7.02
N GLN A 261 -4.69 -1.32 -5.83
CA GLN A 261 -5.93 -1.41 -5.09
C GLN A 261 -6.93 -0.38 -5.65
N LEU A 262 -7.77 -0.82 -6.59
CA LEU A 262 -8.78 -0.02 -7.27
C LEU A 262 -9.89 0.44 -6.31
N SER A 263 -10.28 -0.43 -5.39
CA SER A 263 -11.28 -0.15 -4.34
C SER A 263 -10.98 -1.03 -3.11
N PRO A 264 -11.67 -0.90 -1.96
CA PRO A 264 -11.48 -1.81 -0.83
C PRO A 264 -11.69 -3.31 -1.15
N THR A 265 -12.40 -3.63 -2.23
CA THR A 265 -12.74 -4.99 -2.64
C THR A 265 -12.10 -5.42 -3.96
N LEU A 266 -11.50 -4.51 -4.74
CA LEU A 266 -10.92 -4.82 -6.05
C LEU A 266 -9.43 -4.51 -6.10
N ARG A 267 -8.65 -5.50 -6.55
CA ARG A 267 -7.20 -5.38 -6.75
C ARG A 267 -6.82 -5.86 -8.14
N LEU A 268 -6.10 -5.02 -8.86
CA LEU A 268 -5.46 -5.34 -10.12
C LEU A 268 -3.97 -5.61 -9.87
N THR A 269 -3.43 -6.66 -10.48
CA THR A 269 -1.99 -6.92 -10.51
C THR A 269 -1.54 -7.20 -11.93
N GLN A 270 -0.33 -6.78 -12.26
CA GLN A 270 0.33 -7.05 -13.52
C GLN A 270 1.77 -7.46 -13.22
N VAL A 271 2.15 -8.66 -13.63
CA VAL A 271 3.53 -9.15 -13.55
C VAL A 271 4.00 -9.41 -14.97
N ALA A 272 5.09 -8.79 -15.37
CA ALA A 272 5.69 -9.02 -16.68
C ALA A 272 7.19 -9.28 -16.54
N SER A 273 7.74 -10.12 -17.41
CA SER A 273 9.18 -10.31 -17.50
C SER A 273 9.59 -10.62 -18.93
N THR A 274 10.77 -10.14 -19.32
CA THR A 274 11.40 -10.44 -20.59
C THR A 274 12.79 -10.97 -20.31
N ILE A 275 13.09 -12.14 -20.86
CA ILE A 275 14.40 -12.78 -20.81
C ILE A 275 14.95 -12.77 -22.22
N VAL A 276 16.02 -12.01 -22.43
CA VAL A 276 16.70 -11.87 -23.71
C VAL A 276 17.93 -12.78 -23.71
N GLY A 277 17.95 -13.75 -24.61
CA GLY A 277 19.10 -14.62 -24.88
C GLY A 277 19.51 -14.54 -26.34
N GLU A 278 20.67 -15.10 -26.67
CA GLU A 278 21.15 -15.18 -28.06
C GLU A 278 20.25 -16.08 -28.90
N ARG A 279 19.74 -17.17 -28.31
CA ARG A 279 18.95 -18.18 -29.05
C ARG A 279 17.46 -17.84 -29.11
N ASN A 280 16.93 -17.25 -28.04
CA ASN A 280 15.52 -16.93 -27.92
C ASN A 280 15.30 -15.78 -26.93
N THR A 281 14.36 -14.91 -27.27
CA THR A 281 13.75 -13.97 -26.33
C THR A 281 12.38 -14.49 -25.90
N SER A 282 12.18 -14.59 -24.58
CA SER A 282 10.94 -15.04 -23.95
C SER A 282 10.33 -13.89 -23.16
N THR A 283 9.08 -13.54 -23.43
CA THR A 283 8.33 -12.53 -22.67
C THR A 283 7.10 -13.16 -22.05
N SER A 284 6.94 -13.01 -20.74
CA SER A 284 5.77 -13.47 -19.99
C SER A 284 5.01 -12.26 -19.44
N SER A 285 3.69 -12.29 -19.52
CA SER A 285 2.79 -11.29 -18.94
C SER A 285 1.67 -12.01 -18.20
N LEU A 286 1.35 -11.54 -16.99
CA LEU A 286 0.24 -12.03 -16.16
C LEU A 286 -0.52 -10.84 -15.60
N THR A 287 -1.71 -10.60 -16.15
CA THR A 287 -2.68 -9.65 -15.60
C THR A 287 -3.68 -10.41 -14.74
N ALA A 288 -3.94 -9.95 -13.51
CA ALA A 288 -4.98 -10.54 -12.67
C ALA A 288 -5.83 -9.47 -11.99
N LEU A 289 -7.15 -9.66 -12.03
CA LEU A 289 -8.13 -8.88 -11.30
C LEU A 289 -8.75 -9.76 -10.22
N SER A 290 -8.58 -9.36 -8.97
CA SER A 290 -9.09 -10.06 -7.79
C SER A 290 -10.20 -9.25 -7.13
N ALA A 291 -11.35 -9.88 -6.91
CA ALA A 291 -12.50 -9.32 -6.21
C ALA A 291 -12.71 -10.04 -4.87
N LYS A 292 -12.65 -9.29 -3.77
CA LYS A 292 -12.91 -9.80 -2.42
C LYS A 292 -14.38 -10.18 -2.29
N LEU A 293 -14.64 -11.41 -1.85
CA LEU A 293 -15.99 -11.93 -1.63
C LEU A 293 -16.39 -11.80 -0.15
N THR A 294 -15.72 -12.56 0.72
CA THR A 294 -16.01 -12.58 2.16
C THR A 294 -14.78 -13.03 2.94
N GLY A 295 -14.55 -12.47 4.13
CA GLY A 295 -13.42 -12.85 4.98
C GLY A 295 -12.09 -12.83 4.21
N ALA A 296 -11.44 -13.99 4.10
CA ALA A 296 -10.20 -14.17 3.35
C ALA A 296 -10.38 -14.71 1.92
N LEU A 297 -11.62 -14.87 1.46
CA LEU A 297 -11.98 -15.43 0.16
C LEU A 297 -12.12 -14.34 -0.91
N SER A 298 -11.57 -14.59 -2.10
CA SER A 298 -11.67 -13.73 -3.28
C SER A 298 -11.91 -14.54 -4.55
N ALA A 299 -12.62 -13.98 -5.53
CA ALA A 299 -12.65 -14.50 -6.89
C ALA A 299 -11.56 -13.80 -7.71
N ARG A 300 -10.90 -14.51 -8.62
CA ARG A 300 -9.86 -13.96 -9.47
C ARG A 300 -10.03 -14.39 -10.92
N ILE A 301 -10.00 -13.42 -11.81
CA ILE A 301 -9.77 -13.64 -13.24
C ILE A 301 -8.31 -13.26 -13.53
N ALA A 302 -7.59 -14.14 -14.24
CA ALA A 302 -6.22 -13.90 -14.64
C ALA A 302 -6.04 -14.23 -16.12
N TYR A 303 -5.24 -13.43 -16.81
CA TYR A 303 -4.86 -13.62 -18.21
C TYR A 303 -3.34 -13.67 -18.28
N SER A 304 -2.80 -14.80 -18.71
CA SER A 304 -1.37 -14.95 -18.98
C SER A 304 -1.12 -15.00 -20.47
N ALA A 305 -0.08 -14.30 -20.92
CA ALA A 305 0.43 -14.38 -22.28
C ALA A 305 1.94 -14.65 -22.24
N GLU A 306 2.38 -15.61 -23.05
CA GLU A 306 3.78 -15.95 -23.22
C GLU A 306 4.15 -15.83 -24.68
N ILE A 307 5.28 -15.18 -24.93
CA ILE A 307 5.73 -14.84 -26.26
C ILE A 307 7.17 -15.34 -26.39
N ASP A 308 7.38 -16.29 -27.27
CA ASP A 308 8.70 -16.82 -27.61
C ASP A 308 9.03 -16.43 -29.05
N THR A 309 10.19 -15.79 -29.25
CA THR A 309 10.62 -15.37 -30.59
C THR A 309 11.02 -16.53 -31.50
N ASN A 310 11.56 -17.60 -30.90
CA ASN A 310 12.09 -18.77 -31.57
C ASN A 310 11.64 -20.05 -30.83
N PRO A 311 10.34 -20.39 -30.86
CA PRO A 311 9.83 -21.59 -30.21
C PRO A 311 10.23 -22.86 -30.98
N PRO A 312 10.15 -24.05 -30.36
CA PRO A 312 10.37 -25.32 -31.06
C PRO A 312 9.46 -25.49 -32.28
N ALA A 313 9.87 -26.33 -33.23
CA ALA A 313 9.09 -26.58 -34.44
C ALA A 313 7.70 -27.14 -34.10
N GLY A 314 6.65 -26.51 -34.65
CA GLY A 314 5.25 -26.88 -34.41
C GLY A 314 4.61 -26.20 -33.19
N ILE A 315 5.32 -25.32 -32.50
CA ILE A 315 4.81 -24.50 -31.38
C ILE A 315 4.56 -23.07 -31.87
N GLU A 316 3.44 -22.49 -31.44
CA GLU A 316 3.07 -21.11 -31.76
C GLU A 316 3.99 -20.12 -31.04
N LYS A 317 4.12 -18.91 -31.58
CA LYS A 317 4.95 -17.86 -30.95
C LYS A 317 4.30 -17.21 -29.74
N VAL A 318 2.98 -17.29 -29.64
CA VAL A 318 2.20 -16.62 -28.61
C VAL A 318 1.19 -17.60 -28.03
N ASP A 319 1.37 -17.88 -26.74
CA ASP A 319 0.47 -18.72 -25.96
C ASP A 319 -0.27 -17.88 -24.94
N THR A 320 -1.59 -18.10 -24.84
CA THR A 320 -2.43 -17.34 -23.92
C THR A 320 -3.31 -18.26 -23.10
N LEU A 321 -3.50 -17.93 -21.83
CA LEU A 321 -4.31 -18.72 -20.92
C LEU A 321 -5.08 -17.83 -19.95
N THR A 322 -6.41 -17.95 -20.01
CA THR A 322 -7.33 -17.28 -19.09
C THR A 322 -7.73 -18.23 -17.96
N ARG A 323 -7.58 -17.78 -16.71
CA ARG A 323 -7.93 -18.55 -15.51
C ARG A 323 -9.03 -17.84 -14.73
N PHE A 324 -10.00 -18.62 -14.27
CA PHE A 324 -10.98 -18.21 -13.27
C PHE A 324 -10.74 -19.07 -12.04
N THR A 325 -10.45 -18.42 -10.92
CA THR A 325 -10.04 -19.11 -9.70
C THR A 325 -10.73 -18.53 -8.47
N LEU A 326 -10.91 -19.38 -7.47
CA LEU A 326 -11.24 -18.99 -6.11
C LEU A 326 -9.94 -18.95 -5.31
N VAL A 327 -9.74 -17.87 -4.57
CA VAL A 327 -8.50 -17.54 -3.86
C VAL A 327 -8.77 -17.41 -2.38
N TYR A 328 -7.95 -18.05 -1.56
CA TYR A 328 -7.99 -17.94 -0.10
C TYR A 328 -6.67 -17.35 0.40
N GLY A 329 -6.75 -16.18 1.04
CA GLY A 329 -5.61 -15.55 1.70
C GLY A 329 -5.40 -16.05 3.14
N PHE A 330 -4.16 -16.13 3.60
CA PHE A 330 -3.80 -16.49 4.98
C PHE A 330 -2.60 -15.68 5.48
#